data_AF-A0A086AEH3-F1
#
_entry.id   AF-A0A086AEH3-F1
#
_cell.length_a   1.000
_cell.length_b   1.000
_cell.length_c   1.000
_cell.angle_alpha   90.00
_cell.angle_beta   90.00
_cell.angle_gamma   90.00
#
_symmetry.space_group_name_H-M   'P 1'
#
loop_
_entity.id
_entity.type
_entity.pdbx_description
1 polymer ?
#
loop_
_entity_poly.entity_id
_entity_poly.type
_entity_poly.pdbx_seq_one_letter_code
_entity_poly.pdbx_strand_id
1 'polypeptide(L)'
;MKRCALLLLLVTTISFSQTITSKIEPVSVEQYEFIKKVNQFYPDIPLTKQITNFYSDGKIIDSRQEFDLKGTPFSDYSLAVGPYNKSIKFDYTTKTDGRTRGDISLFKGDVYKTVFYDDKNQYEVFINGKSVYLKKY
;
A
#
# COMPACT_ATOMS: atom_id res chain seq x y z
N MET A 1 14.47 25.21 54.80
CA MET A 1 14.57 25.07 53.32
C MET A 1 14.72 23.59 52.91
N LYS A 2 13.67 22.76 52.93
CA LYS A 2 13.75 21.35 52.44
C LYS A 2 12.36 20.74 52.18
N ARG A 3 11.41 21.37 51.45
CA ARG A 3 10.07 20.72 51.26
C ARG A 3 9.33 20.91 49.92
N CYS A 4 9.86 21.62 48.92
CA CYS A 4 9.01 21.96 47.76
C CYS A 4 9.48 21.48 46.38
N ALA A 5 10.58 20.72 46.26
CA ALA A 5 11.16 20.42 44.95
C ALA A 5 10.73 19.09 44.31
N LEU A 6 9.99 18.22 45.02
CA LEU A 6 9.77 16.83 44.59
C LEU A 6 8.40 16.55 43.94
N LEU A 7 7.53 17.56 43.78
CA LEU A 7 6.18 17.36 43.24
C LEU A 7 6.00 17.71 41.75
N LEU A 8 7.04 18.19 41.07
CA LEU A 8 6.94 18.65 39.66
C LEU A 8 7.45 17.63 38.62
N LEU A 9 7.84 16.43 39.05
CA LEU A 9 8.37 15.37 38.18
C LEU A 9 7.35 14.28 37.84
N LEU A 10 6.07 14.51 38.14
CA LEU A 10 4.97 13.84 37.44
C LEU A 10 4.82 14.51 36.08
N VAL A 11 5.84 14.35 35.24
CA VAL A 11 5.77 14.64 33.81
C VAL A 11 4.66 13.75 33.28
N THR A 12 3.50 14.37 33.06
CA THR A 12 2.39 13.80 32.32
C THR A 12 2.94 13.44 30.94
N THR A 13 3.31 12.17 30.75
CA THR A 13 3.47 11.64 29.40
C THR A 13 2.07 11.63 28.81
N ILE A 14 1.68 12.75 28.20
CA ILE A 14 0.49 12.83 27.36
C ILE A 14 0.83 11.96 26.15
N SER A 15 0.48 10.67 26.25
CA SER A 15 0.53 9.76 25.12
C SER A 15 -0.51 10.25 24.12
N PHE A 16 -0.08 11.00 23.11
CA PHE A 16 -0.93 11.33 21.98
C PHE A 16 -1.22 10.02 21.22
N SER A 17 -2.39 9.45 21.45
CA SER A 17 -2.96 8.46 20.55
C SER A 17 -3.26 9.17 19.24
N GLN A 18 -2.46 8.96 18.20
CA GLN A 18 -2.77 9.48 16.87
C GLN A 18 -4.09 8.85 16.41
N THR A 19 -5.13 9.67 16.22
CA THR A 19 -6.43 9.19 15.76
C THR A 19 -6.37 8.97 14.26
N ILE A 20 -6.34 7.71 13.82
CA ILE A 20 -6.47 7.37 12.41
C ILE A 20 -7.95 7.48 12.02
N THR A 21 -8.23 8.25 10.97
CA THR A 21 -9.58 8.34 10.38
C THR A 21 -9.55 7.84 8.93
N SER A 22 -10.67 7.32 8.42
CA SER A 22 -10.75 6.87 7.03
C SER A 22 -11.96 7.48 6.31
N LYS A 23 -11.83 7.71 4.99
CA LYS A 23 -12.88 8.23 4.13
C LYS A 23 -12.80 7.60 2.74
N ILE A 24 -13.95 7.19 2.21
CA ILE A 24 -14.10 6.84 0.80
C ILE A 24 -14.29 8.14 0.04
N GLU A 25 -13.43 8.40 -0.95
CA GLU A 25 -13.49 9.62 -1.74
C GLU A 25 -13.01 9.39 -3.19
N PRO A 26 -13.33 10.32 -4.10
CA PRO A 26 -12.76 10.27 -5.44
C PRO A 26 -11.24 10.29 -5.40
N VAL A 27 -10.63 9.51 -6.29
CA VAL A 27 -9.17 9.47 -6.42
C VAL A 27 -8.67 10.87 -6.80
N SER A 28 -7.69 11.39 -6.06
CA SER A 28 -7.08 12.68 -6.39
C SER A 28 -6.33 12.62 -7.74
N VAL A 29 -6.13 13.77 -8.37
CA VAL A 29 -5.40 13.84 -9.66
C VAL A 29 -4.02 13.21 -9.57
N GLU A 30 -3.29 13.48 -8.48
CA GLU A 30 -1.94 12.95 -8.25
C GLU A 30 -1.93 11.43 -8.07
N GLN A 31 -2.90 10.89 -7.32
CA GLN A 31 -3.07 9.44 -7.16
C GLN A 31 -3.42 8.79 -8.50
N TYR A 32 -4.32 9.40 -9.27
CA TYR A 32 -4.76 8.86 -10.55
C TYR A 32 -3.61 8.81 -11.56
N GLU A 33 -2.84 9.89 -11.70
CA GLU A 33 -1.68 9.93 -12.59
C GLU A 33 -0.61 8.92 -12.18
N PHE A 34 -0.39 8.72 -10.87
CA PHE A 34 0.49 7.67 -10.38
C PHE A 34 0.00 6.26 -10.75
N ILE A 35 -1.26 5.93 -10.46
CA ILE A 35 -1.84 4.61 -10.78
C ILE A 35 -1.82 4.39 -12.29
N LYS A 36 -2.12 5.42 -13.09
CA LYS A 36 -2.06 5.39 -14.55
C LYS A 36 -0.66 5.10 -15.06
N LYS A 37 0.37 5.76 -14.49
CA LYS A 37 1.77 5.47 -14.82
C LYS A 37 2.16 4.03 -14.48
N VAL A 38 1.71 3.50 -13.33
CA VAL A 38 1.94 2.10 -12.97
C VAL A 38 1.24 1.15 -13.96
N ASN A 39 -0.03 1.42 -14.27
CA ASN A 39 -0.85 0.62 -15.18
C ASN A 39 -0.26 0.53 -16.60
N GLN A 40 0.47 1.55 -17.07
CA GLN A 40 1.19 1.50 -18.36
C GLN A 40 2.19 0.33 -18.46
N PHE A 41 2.81 -0.05 -17.34
CA PHE A 41 3.76 -1.16 -17.29
C PHE A 41 3.15 -2.46 -16.74
N TYR A 42 2.11 -2.33 -15.91
CA TYR A 42 1.46 -3.42 -15.21
C TYR A 42 -0.06 -3.30 -15.38
N PRO A 43 -0.62 -3.74 -16.52
CA PRO A 43 -2.04 -3.54 -16.86
C PRO A 43 -3.01 -4.32 -15.96
N ASP A 44 -2.49 -5.26 -15.18
CA ASP A 44 -3.17 -5.98 -14.11
C ASP A 44 -3.54 -5.10 -12.91
N ILE A 45 -2.95 -3.89 -12.80
CA ILE A 45 -3.31 -2.89 -11.80
C ILE A 45 -4.47 -2.03 -12.30
N PRO A 46 -5.68 -2.13 -11.72
CA PRO A 46 -6.85 -1.44 -12.23
C PRO A 46 -6.80 0.07 -11.98
N LEU A 47 -7.35 0.83 -12.92
CA LEU A 47 -7.64 2.26 -12.73
C LEU A 47 -8.98 2.41 -12.00
N THR A 48 -8.95 2.97 -10.79
CA THR A 48 -10.16 3.22 -10.00
C THR A 48 -10.54 4.69 -10.00
N LYS A 49 -11.82 4.97 -9.73
CA LYS A 49 -12.38 6.31 -9.53
C LYS A 49 -12.54 6.68 -8.06
N GLN A 50 -12.59 5.69 -7.17
CA GLN A 50 -12.77 5.89 -5.73
C GLN A 50 -11.74 5.09 -4.95
N ILE A 51 -11.32 5.63 -3.80
CA ILE A 51 -10.34 5.01 -2.91
C ILE A 51 -10.66 5.37 -1.46
N THR A 52 -10.36 4.45 -0.54
CA THR A 52 -10.46 4.68 0.90
C THR A 52 -9.15 5.25 1.40
N ASN A 53 -9.09 6.54 1.71
CA ASN A 53 -7.91 7.19 2.25
C ASN A 53 -7.90 7.11 3.78
N PHE A 54 -6.74 6.82 4.36
CA PHE A 54 -6.47 6.81 5.78
C PHE A 54 -5.64 8.03 6.15
N TYR A 55 -6.09 8.75 7.15
CA TYR A 55 -5.53 10.03 7.58
C TYR A 55 -4.96 9.92 8.99
N SER A 56 -3.78 10.50 9.18
CA SER A 56 -3.24 10.87 10.50
C SER A 56 -2.89 12.35 10.47
N ASP A 57 -3.37 13.11 11.45
CA ASP A 57 -3.14 14.56 11.56
C ASP A 57 -3.45 15.34 10.26
N GLY A 58 -4.52 14.94 9.57
CA GLY A 58 -4.97 15.57 8.31
C GLY A 58 -4.15 15.21 7.07
N LYS A 59 -3.15 14.32 7.17
CA LYS A 59 -2.34 13.84 6.03
C LYS A 59 -2.71 12.40 5.67
N ILE A 60 -2.77 12.10 4.38
CA ILE A 60 -2.95 10.73 3.89
C ILE A 60 -1.69 9.92 4.21
N ILE A 61 -1.87 8.83 4.95
CA ILE A 61 -0.79 7.90 5.33
C ILE A 61 -0.87 6.58 4.55
N ASP A 62 -2.06 6.20 4.09
CA ASP A 62 -2.33 5.00 3.30
C ASP A 62 -3.64 5.20 2.52
N SER A 63 -3.80 4.48 1.41
CA SER A 63 -5.03 4.50 0.62
C SER A 63 -5.34 3.10 0.12
N ARG A 64 -6.55 2.59 0.30
CA ARG A 64 -6.92 1.23 -0.11
C ARG A 64 -8.06 1.22 -1.12
N GLN A 65 -7.97 0.32 -2.07
CA GLN A 65 -9.02 0.05 -3.04
C GLN A 65 -9.83 -1.16 -2.58
N GLU A 66 -11.14 -1.00 -2.56
CA GLU A 66 -12.09 -2.09 -2.36
C GLU A 66 -12.58 -2.60 -3.71
N PHE A 67 -12.65 -3.91 -3.87
CA PHE A 67 -13.07 -4.56 -5.10
C PHE A 67 -14.27 -5.48 -4.84
N ASP A 68 -15.26 -5.42 -5.74
CA ASP A 68 -16.26 -6.48 -5.79
C ASP A 68 -15.65 -7.72 -6.44
N LEU A 69 -15.45 -8.77 -5.65
CA LEU A 69 -14.83 -10.01 -6.10
C LEU A 69 -15.82 -10.97 -6.77
N LYS A 70 -17.13 -10.64 -6.81
CA LYS A 70 -18.15 -11.49 -7.43
C LYS A 70 -17.83 -11.74 -8.91
N GLY A 71 -17.80 -13.02 -9.29
CA GLY A 71 -17.50 -13.44 -10.66
C GLY A 71 -16.03 -13.33 -11.06
N THR A 72 -15.14 -12.97 -10.14
CA THR A 72 -13.69 -12.95 -10.35
C THR A 72 -13.03 -14.25 -9.86
N PRO A 73 -11.81 -14.59 -10.30
CA PRO A 73 -11.08 -15.75 -9.77
C PRO A 73 -10.47 -15.52 -8.38
N PHE A 74 -10.58 -14.30 -7.83
CA PHE A 74 -9.99 -13.92 -6.56
C PHE A 74 -10.88 -14.32 -5.39
N SER A 75 -10.29 -14.95 -4.38
CA SER A 75 -10.93 -15.16 -3.06
C SER A 75 -10.62 -14.02 -2.09
N ASP A 76 -9.51 -13.34 -2.30
CA ASP A 76 -9.12 -12.13 -1.60
C ASP A 76 -8.31 -11.24 -2.55
N TYR A 77 -8.47 -9.93 -2.44
CA TYR A 77 -7.72 -8.96 -3.22
C TYR A 77 -7.66 -7.64 -2.45
N SER A 78 -6.44 -7.19 -2.18
CA SER A 78 -6.14 -5.91 -1.59
C SER A 78 -5.15 -5.17 -2.46
N LEU A 79 -5.43 -3.88 -2.68
CA LEU A 79 -4.49 -2.97 -3.33
C LEU A 79 -4.43 -1.67 -2.56
N ALA A 80 -3.24 -1.31 -2.13
CA ALA A 80 -2.99 -0.13 -1.32
C ALA A 80 -1.99 0.81 -2.02
N VAL A 81 -2.36 2.07 -2.20
CA VAL A 81 -1.44 3.13 -2.63
C VAL A 81 -0.76 3.67 -1.36
N GLY A 82 0.56 3.51 -1.31
CA GLY A 82 1.38 4.01 -0.22
C GLY A 82 1.47 5.54 -0.20
N PRO A 83 2.06 6.10 0.88
CA PRO A 83 2.12 7.53 1.09
C PRO A 83 2.88 8.22 -0.05
N TYR A 84 2.45 9.44 -0.37
CA TYR A 84 3.04 10.28 -1.42
C TYR A 84 3.00 9.68 -2.84
N ASN A 85 2.13 8.70 -3.11
CA ASN A 85 1.94 8.10 -4.44
C ASN A 85 3.25 7.51 -5.01
N LYS A 86 4.06 6.88 -4.14
CA LYS A 86 5.36 6.32 -4.53
C LYS A 86 5.37 4.80 -4.69
N SER A 87 4.38 4.13 -4.11
CA SER A 87 4.29 2.68 -4.15
C SER A 87 2.85 2.19 -4.19
N ILE A 88 2.63 1.04 -4.81
CA ILE A 88 1.41 0.23 -4.69
C ILE A 88 1.79 -1.06 -4.01
N LYS A 89 1.08 -1.48 -2.98
CA LYS A 89 1.15 -2.82 -2.42
C LYS A 89 -0.05 -3.61 -2.89
N PHE A 90 0.16 -4.85 -3.30
CA PHE A 90 -0.91 -5.76 -3.66
C PHE A 90 -0.75 -7.06 -2.89
N ASP A 91 -1.88 -7.66 -2.53
CA ASP A 91 -1.98 -8.99 -1.93
C ASP A 91 -3.28 -9.59 -2.42
N TYR A 92 -3.20 -10.71 -3.12
CA TYR A 92 -4.38 -11.39 -3.63
C TYR A 92 -4.19 -12.90 -3.59
N THR A 93 -5.31 -13.60 -3.50
CA THR A 93 -5.34 -15.06 -3.56
C THR A 93 -6.29 -15.50 -4.67
N THR A 94 -5.82 -16.39 -5.54
CA THR A 94 -6.68 -17.06 -6.53
C THR A 94 -6.76 -18.55 -6.23
N LYS A 95 -7.82 -19.19 -6.70
CA LYS A 95 -7.98 -20.65 -6.56
C LYS A 95 -6.94 -21.45 -7.33
N THR A 96 -6.37 -20.87 -8.40
CA THR A 96 -5.44 -21.55 -9.32
C THR A 96 -3.98 -21.34 -8.96
N ASP A 97 -3.61 -20.13 -8.54
CA ASP A 97 -2.20 -19.73 -8.37
C ASP A 97 -1.80 -19.52 -6.92
N GLY A 98 -2.76 -19.65 -6.00
CA GLY A 98 -2.53 -19.44 -4.58
C GLY A 98 -2.37 -17.96 -4.24
N ARG A 99 -1.62 -17.67 -3.17
CA ARG A 99 -1.40 -16.31 -2.68
C ARG A 99 -0.21 -15.66 -3.39
N THR A 100 -0.46 -14.47 -3.90
CA THR A 100 0.55 -13.61 -4.51
C THR A 100 0.51 -12.25 -3.85
N ARG A 101 1.66 -11.77 -3.41
CA ARG A 101 1.80 -10.48 -2.73
C ARG A 101 3.04 -9.75 -3.21
N GLY A 102 3.06 -8.44 -3.06
CA GLY A 102 4.19 -7.67 -3.52
C GLY A 102 3.97 -6.18 -3.50
N ASP A 103 4.88 -5.50 -4.16
CA ASP A 103 4.85 -4.06 -4.27
C ASP A 103 5.32 -3.60 -5.64
N ILE A 104 4.86 -2.42 -6.02
CA ILE A 104 5.28 -1.68 -7.19
C ILE A 104 5.77 -0.33 -6.68
N SER A 105 6.93 0.14 -7.11
CA SER A 105 7.49 1.42 -6.70
C SER A 105 8.11 2.19 -7.86
N LEU A 106 8.07 3.53 -7.78
CA LEU A 106 8.80 4.38 -8.72
C LEU A 106 10.13 4.77 -8.13
N PHE A 107 11.19 4.55 -8.90
CA PHE A 107 12.51 5.00 -8.53
C PHE A 107 13.26 5.48 -9.77
N LYS A 108 13.72 6.75 -9.72
CA LYS A 108 14.49 7.40 -10.80
C LYS A 108 13.85 7.30 -12.20
N GLY A 109 12.51 7.29 -12.27
CA GLY A 109 11.76 7.26 -13.53
C GLY A 109 11.22 5.88 -13.91
N ASP A 110 11.89 4.82 -13.46
CA ASP A 110 11.51 3.42 -13.69
C ASP A 110 10.47 2.93 -12.68
N VAL A 111 9.72 1.90 -13.08
CA VAL A 111 8.69 1.25 -12.28
C VAL A 111 9.13 -0.18 -11.94
N TYR A 112 9.51 -0.37 -10.69
CA TYR A 112 9.95 -1.65 -10.13
C TYR A 112 8.74 -2.40 -9.61
N LYS A 113 8.64 -3.69 -9.88
CA LYS A 113 7.64 -4.57 -9.26
C LYS A 113 8.35 -5.77 -8.64
N THR A 114 8.07 -6.04 -7.38
CA THR A 114 8.48 -7.27 -6.70
C THR A 114 7.24 -8.11 -6.46
N VAL A 115 7.28 -9.38 -6.84
CA VAL A 115 6.20 -10.34 -6.66
C VAL A 115 6.72 -11.51 -5.84
N PHE A 116 6.01 -11.87 -4.78
CA PHE A 116 6.20 -13.09 -4.01
C PHE A 116 5.05 -14.03 -4.31
N TYR A 117 5.38 -15.22 -4.80
CA TYR A 117 4.44 -16.31 -5.03
C TYR A 117 4.61 -17.29 -3.88
N ASP A 118 3.77 -17.18 -2.86
CA ASP A 118 3.95 -17.91 -1.60
C ASP A 118 3.84 -19.43 -1.84
N ASP A 119 2.84 -19.89 -2.59
CA ASP A 119 2.64 -21.32 -2.90
C ASP A 119 3.72 -21.92 -3.81
N LYS A 120 4.44 -21.09 -4.55
CA LYS A 120 5.55 -21.51 -5.43
C LYS A 120 6.92 -21.36 -4.77
N ASN A 121 6.97 -20.83 -3.54
CA ASN A 121 8.18 -20.45 -2.81
C ASN A 121 9.19 -19.73 -3.71
N GLN A 122 8.72 -18.71 -4.42
CA GLN A 122 9.55 -17.95 -5.36
C GLN A 122 9.22 -16.47 -5.30
N TYR A 123 10.19 -15.64 -5.67
CA TYR A 123 9.96 -14.24 -5.94
C TYR A 123 10.53 -13.84 -7.29
N GLU A 124 9.95 -12.79 -7.86
CA GLU A 124 10.31 -12.25 -9.15
C GLU A 124 10.36 -10.73 -9.08
N VAL A 125 11.35 -10.14 -9.76
CA VAL A 125 11.54 -8.70 -9.86
C VAL A 125 11.40 -8.30 -11.31
N PHE A 126 10.63 -7.24 -11.52
CA PHE A 126 10.38 -6.63 -12.81
C PHE A 126 10.83 -5.18 -12.81
N ILE A 127 11.30 -4.73 -13.97
CA ILE A 127 11.57 -3.31 -14.25
C ILE A 127 10.80 -2.96 -15.52
N ASN A 128 9.92 -1.95 -15.43
CA ASN A 128 9.14 -1.45 -16.55
C ASN A 128 8.39 -2.57 -17.30
N GLY A 129 7.75 -3.48 -16.56
CA GLY A 129 6.97 -4.59 -17.13
C GLY A 129 7.79 -5.81 -17.55
N LYS A 130 9.13 -5.74 -17.52
CA LYS A 130 10.01 -6.86 -17.92
C LYS A 130 10.57 -7.56 -16.70
N SER A 131 10.45 -8.88 -16.66
CA SER A 131 11.13 -9.70 -15.65
C SER A 131 12.64 -9.59 -15.83
N VAL A 132 13.34 -9.29 -14.73
CA VAL A 132 14.81 -9.15 -14.71
C VAL A 132 15.47 -10.12 -13.76
N TYR A 133 14.71 -10.71 -12.82
CA TYR A 133 15.22 -11.63 -11.84
C TYR A 133 14.12 -12.53 -11.31
N LEU A 134 14.38 -13.84 -11.20
CA LEU A 134 13.48 -14.82 -10.60
C LEU A 134 14.29 -15.79 -9.74
N LYS A 135 13.82 -16.07 -8.53
CA LYS A 135 14.48 -17.00 -7.61
C LYS A 135 13.50 -17.74 -6.71
N LYS A 136 13.75 -19.03 -6.51
CA LYS A 136 13.11 -19.85 -5.46
C LYS A 136 13.80 -19.66 -4.11
N TYR A 137 13.04 -19.71 -3.03
CA TYR A 137 13.52 -19.61 -1.65
C TYR A 137 13.01 -20.75 -0.77
#